data_AF-A0A7J3HPI5-F1
#
_entry.id   AF-A0A7J3HPI5-F1
#
_cell.length_a   1.000
_cell.length_b   1.000
_cell.length_c   1.000
_cell.angle_alpha   90.00
_cell.angle_beta   90.00
_cell.angle_gamma   90.00
#
_symmetry.space_group_name_H-M   'P 1'
#
loop_
_entity.id
_entity.type
_entity.pdbx_description
1 polymer ?
#
loop_
_entity_poly.entity_id
_entity_poly.type
_entity_poly.pdbx_seq_one_letter_code
_entity_poly.pdbx_strand_id
1 'polypeptide(L)'
;MVDRNIRILGFFLSSTAERCYIFNNWIINNKGHGVFLMWSNDNIISNNIIHFNSEPGIRIDISKNTITNNVIEHNSDGIFLYGAYDCIIENNTILKNLKSGITPQGGSRNITIRNNVIAYNGNGLFFYASNTSLVEQNVLSNNGVRAIGMWDNSNNNAIIKNEIQNNQEGVVLTNSFKNIIRNNRIENNKYGIRLSRSSGNEITHNNFINNERQVEISESTNNAWDDGSEGNYWSDYRGVDSNNDGIGDTPYAIDSNNKDNCPLINKVNISRWHEKTKTILLDVYHSGHDFSSFTSLQHKLISHGFNIEKLSGPLSTTSLSSCSILWIDGCFYGKKFSDSDLAMIIDFINNGGALFLTINGWIWIPYGTSETNRTIHNYPGNVLARCFGVVSNNDYYIDDVNKHPMIRDQE
;
A
#
# COMPACT_ATOMS: atom_id res chain seq x y z
N MET A 1 -35.44 6.01 -7.87
CA MET A 1 -35.73 6.58 -9.19
C MET A 1 -34.98 5.76 -10.22
N VAL A 2 -35.68 5.32 -11.28
CA VAL A 2 -35.15 4.42 -12.31
C VAL A 2 -34.34 5.24 -13.31
N ASP A 3 -33.01 5.14 -13.24
CA ASP A 3 -32.12 5.70 -14.26
C ASP A 3 -32.14 4.81 -15.51
N ARG A 4 -32.34 5.42 -16.69
CA ARG A 4 -32.55 4.75 -17.98
C ARG A 4 -31.26 4.35 -18.70
N ASN A 5 -30.15 4.23 -17.98
CA ASN A 5 -28.92 3.61 -18.44
C ASN A 5 -28.37 2.69 -17.35
N ILE A 6 -29.11 1.63 -16.98
CA ILE A 6 -28.63 0.62 -16.02
C ILE A 6 -27.47 -0.14 -16.67
N ARG A 7 -26.28 0.43 -16.56
CA ARG A 7 -25.04 -0.31 -16.67
C ARG A 7 -25.06 -1.35 -15.56
N ILE A 8 -24.82 -2.61 -15.90
CA ILE A 8 -24.81 -3.71 -14.94
C ILE A 8 -23.68 -3.42 -13.94
N LEU A 9 -24.04 -3.04 -12.73
CA LEU A 9 -23.13 -2.85 -11.59
C LEU A 9 -22.92 -4.21 -10.90
N GLY A 10 -21.77 -4.41 -10.24
CA GLY A 10 -21.57 -5.57 -9.38
C GLY A 10 -22.38 -5.44 -8.08
N PHE A 11 -22.01 -4.47 -7.24
CA PHE A 11 -22.74 -4.11 -6.02
C PHE A 11 -23.13 -2.64 -6.03
N PHE A 12 -24.34 -2.33 -5.57
CA PHE A 12 -24.80 -0.96 -5.34
C PHE A 12 -25.39 -0.82 -3.94
N LEU A 13 -24.77 0.02 -3.12
CA LEU A 13 -25.23 0.35 -1.77
C LEU A 13 -25.72 1.80 -1.76
N SER A 14 -26.99 1.97 -1.42
CA SER A 14 -27.65 3.27 -1.28
C SER A 14 -27.71 3.71 0.18
N SER A 15 -28.34 4.86 0.43
CA SER A 15 -28.48 5.46 1.77
C SER A 15 -29.19 4.61 2.83
N THR A 16 -29.80 3.48 2.45
CA THR A 16 -30.41 2.54 3.40
C THR A 16 -29.52 1.35 3.73
N ALA A 17 -28.41 1.19 3.03
CA ALA A 17 -27.44 0.11 3.25
C ALA A 17 -26.21 0.70 3.93
N GLU A 18 -26.17 0.69 5.25
CA GLU A 18 -25.02 1.10 6.06
C GLU A 18 -24.45 -0.10 6.79
N ARG A 19 -23.19 -0.02 7.24
CA ARG A 19 -22.55 -1.09 8.05
C ARG A 19 -22.56 -2.46 7.35
N CYS A 20 -22.55 -2.45 6.02
CA CYS A 20 -22.49 -3.66 5.22
C CYS A 20 -21.05 -4.15 5.04
N TYR A 21 -20.90 -5.45 4.82
CA TYR A 21 -19.62 -6.09 4.55
C TYR A 21 -19.66 -6.72 3.16
N ILE A 22 -18.87 -6.21 2.22
CA ILE A 22 -18.61 -6.84 0.93
C ILE A 22 -17.23 -7.45 1.01
N PHE A 23 -17.16 -8.77 1.19
CA PHE A 23 -15.90 -9.44 1.42
C PHE A 23 -15.76 -10.79 0.71
N ASN A 24 -14.54 -11.12 0.30
CA ASN A 24 -14.16 -12.37 -0.39
C ASN A 24 -14.90 -12.62 -1.70
N ASN A 25 -15.23 -11.57 -2.45
CA ASN A 25 -15.94 -11.70 -3.73
C ASN A 25 -15.00 -11.56 -4.92
N TRP A 26 -15.40 -12.15 -6.04
CA TRP A 26 -14.84 -11.87 -7.37
C TRP A 26 -15.84 -10.96 -8.10
N ILE A 27 -15.50 -9.69 -8.25
CA ILE A 27 -16.38 -8.65 -8.81
C ILE A 27 -15.84 -8.26 -10.18
N ILE A 28 -16.26 -9.00 -11.20
CA ILE A 28 -15.56 -9.07 -12.48
C ILE A 28 -16.48 -8.79 -13.67
N ASN A 29 -15.93 -8.21 -14.74
CA ASN A 29 -16.61 -8.04 -16.04
C ASN A 29 -17.96 -7.28 -15.98
N ASN A 30 -18.13 -6.37 -15.02
CA ASN A 30 -19.34 -5.56 -14.95
C ASN A 30 -19.30 -4.45 -16.02
N LYS A 31 -20.46 -4.17 -16.62
CA LYS A 31 -20.64 -3.07 -17.61
C LYS A 31 -20.72 -1.68 -16.96
N GLY A 32 -20.64 -1.62 -15.65
CA GLY A 32 -20.56 -0.41 -14.84
C GLY A 32 -19.51 -0.57 -13.75
N HIS A 33 -19.76 0.02 -12.58
CA HIS A 33 -18.84 -0.09 -11.44
C HIS A 33 -18.80 -1.52 -10.89
N GLY A 34 -17.65 -1.92 -10.34
CA GLY A 34 -17.59 -3.15 -9.55
C GLY A 34 -18.42 -3.01 -8.27
N VAL A 35 -18.06 -2.05 -7.42
CA VAL A 35 -18.83 -1.65 -6.23
C VAL A 35 -19.14 -0.16 -6.31
N PHE A 36 -20.39 0.23 -6.09
CA PHE A 36 -20.79 1.62 -6.01
C PHE A 36 -21.52 1.90 -4.69
N LEU A 37 -20.95 2.80 -3.89
CA LEU A 37 -21.55 3.29 -2.65
C LEU A 37 -21.99 4.74 -2.84
N MET A 38 -23.26 5.03 -2.60
CA MET A 38 -23.81 6.38 -2.74
C MET A 38 -24.67 6.73 -1.52
N TRP A 39 -24.24 7.76 -0.78
CA TRP A 39 -24.81 8.15 0.52
C TRP A 39 -24.86 7.03 1.55
N SER A 40 -23.92 6.09 1.48
CA SER A 40 -23.94 4.81 2.20
C SER A 40 -22.69 4.72 3.07
N ASN A 41 -22.87 4.73 4.39
CA ASN A 41 -21.79 4.92 5.34
C ASN A 41 -21.43 3.65 6.13
N ASP A 42 -20.21 3.67 6.66
CA ASP A 42 -19.63 2.70 7.58
C ASP A 42 -19.59 1.27 7.02
N ASN A 43 -19.51 1.12 5.69
CA ASN A 43 -19.36 -0.17 5.05
C ASN A 43 -17.88 -0.55 4.94
N ILE A 44 -17.64 -1.87 4.92
CA ILE A 44 -16.32 -2.46 4.77
C ILE A 44 -16.30 -3.27 3.48
N ILE A 45 -15.41 -2.88 2.56
CA ILE A 45 -15.12 -3.61 1.33
C ILE A 45 -13.76 -4.25 1.53
N SER A 46 -13.70 -5.57 1.73
CA SER A 46 -12.44 -6.24 2.08
C SER A 46 -12.16 -7.56 1.38
N ASN A 47 -10.89 -7.85 1.10
CA ASN A 47 -10.47 -9.14 0.54
C ASN A 47 -11.17 -9.51 -0.79
N ASN A 48 -11.59 -8.53 -1.59
CA ASN A 48 -12.21 -8.79 -2.89
C ASN A 48 -11.18 -8.75 -4.02
N ILE A 49 -11.44 -9.48 -5.09
CA ILE A 49 -10.77 -9.35 -6.39
C ILE A 49 -11.72 -8.61 -7.32
N ILE A 50 -11.34 -7.40 -7.74
CA ILE A 50 -12.18 -6.48 -8.50
C ILE A 50 -11.48 -6.10 -9.79
N HIS A 51 -11.88 -6.71 -10.91
CA HIS A 51 -11.20 -6.48 -12.17
C HIS A 51 -12.05 -6.53 -13.43
N PHE A 52 -11.55 -5.92 -14.51
CA PHE A 52 -12.22 -5.88 -15.82
C PHE A 52 -13.62 -5.26 -15.80
N ASN A 53 -13.91 -4.36 -14.86
CA ASN A 53 -15.13 -3.57 -14.87
C ASN A 53 -14.94 -2.37 -15.80
N SER A 54 -15.95 -2.00 -16.58
CA SER A 54 -15.80 -0.94 -17.58
C SER A 54 -15.78 0.47 -16.99
N GLU A 55 -16.15 0.60 -15.71
CA GLU A 55 -16.09 1.84 -14.92
C GLU A 55 -15.24 1.60 -13.66
N PRO A 56 -15.12 2.54 -12.69
CA PRO A 56 -14.25 2.31 -11.55
C PRO A 56 -14.53 1.00 -10.82
N GLY A 57 -13.47 0.33 -10.36
CA GLY A 57 -13.57 -0.91 -9.59
C GLY A 57 -14.40 -0.69 -8.32
N ILE A 58 -14.07 0.37 -7.58
CA ILE A 58 -14.88 0.87 -6.47
C ILE A 58 -15.17 2.35 -6.69
N ARG A 59 -16.44 2.76 -6.55
CA ARG A 59 -16.87 4.16 -6.54
C ARG A 59 -17.54 4.50 -5.21
N ILE A 60 -17.16 5.63 -4.62
CA ILE A 60 -17.69 6.13 -3.35
C ILE A 60 -18.15 7.57 -3.54
N ASP A 61 -19.46 7.80 -3.49
CA ASP A 61 -20.05 9.12 -3.64
C ASP A 61 -20.65 9.55 -2.30
N ILE A 62 -20.17 10.68 -1.77
CA ILE A 62 -20.72 11.39 -0.60
C ILE A 62 -20.95 10.44 0.58
N SER A 63 -19.90 9.69 0.92
CA SER A 63 -19.97 8.60 1.91
C SER A 63 -18.65 8.42 2.64
N LYS A 64 -18.72 7.78 3.82
CA LYS A 64 -17.61 7.32 4.65
C LYS A 64 -17.52 5.81 4.67
N ASN A 65 -16.41 5.21 4.23
CA ASN A 65 -16.26 3.75 4.15
C ASN A 65 -14.80 3.28 4.33
N THR A 66 -14.62 1.99 4.62
CA THR A 66 -13.31 1.34 4.72
C THR A 66 -13.10 0.34 3.58
N ILE A 67 -11.95 0.44 2.92
CA ILE A 67 -11.58 -0.35 1.75
C ILE A 67 -10.23 -0.96 2.07
N THR A 68 -10.20 -2.27 2.33
CA THR A 68 -9.01 -2.92 2.88
C THR A 68 -8.69 -4.27 2.24
N ASN A 69 -7.42 -4.56 1.99
CA ASN A 69 -6.97 -5.86 1.49
C ASN A 69 -7.60 -6.31 0.15
N ASN A 70 -8.02 -5.38 -0.71
CA ASN A 70 -8.57 -5.74 -2.02
C ASN A 70 -7.47 -5.78 -3.10
N VAL A 71 -7.68 -6.60 -4.13
CA VAL A 71 -6.94 -6.55 -5.39
C VAL A 71 -7.82 -5.89 -6.44
N ILE A 72 -7.40 -4.74 -6.97
CA ILE A 72 -8.21 -3.91 -7.86
C ILE A 72 -7.42 -3.61 -9.13
N GLU A 73 -7.80 -4.23 -10.24
CA GLU A 73 -7.01 -4.14 -11.47
C GLU A 73 -7.84 -4.07 -12.76
N HIS A 74 -7.27 -3.54 -13.84
CA HIS A 74 -7.91 -3.54 -15.16
C HIS A 74 -9.32 -2.90 -15.20
N ASN A 75 -9.58 -1.92 -14.34
CA ASN A 75 -10.80 -1.10 -14.37
C ASN A 75 -10.49 0.28 -15.00
N SER A 76 -11.49 1.16 -15.11
CA SER A 76 -11.22 2.53 -15.56
C SER A 76 -10.38 3.30 -14.53
N ASP A 77 -10.86 3.47 -13.31
CA ASP A 77 -10.09 3.82 -12.11
C ASP A 77 -10.13 2.65 -11.13
N GLY A 78 -9.11 2.48 -10.29
CA GLY A 78 -9.16 1.48 -9.22
C GLY A 78 -10.24 1.83 -8.19
N ILE A 79 -10.03 2.95 -7.49
CA ILE A 79 -10.96 3.51 -6.51
C ILE A 79 -11.23 4.97 -6.86
N PHE A 80 -12.49 5.33 -7.09
CA PHE A 80 -12.91 6.70 -7.36
C PHE A 80 -13.77 7.23 -6.21
N LEU A 81 -13.42 8.40 -5.67
CA LEU A 81 -14.15 9.05 -4.59
C LEU A 81 -14.67 10.41 -5.04
N TYR A 82 -15.96 10.67 -4.84
CA TYR A 82 -16.58 11.94 -5.18
C TYR A 82 -17.31 12.54 -3.98
N GLY A 83 -16.78 13.63 -3.43
CA GLY A 83 -17.30 14.24 -2.19
C GLY A 83 -17.28 13.28 -0.99
N ALA A 84 -16.45 12.23 -1.03
CA ALA A 84 -16.34 11.27 0.06
C ALA A 84 -15.63 11.88 1.26
N TYR A 85 -15.87 11.36 2.45
CA TYR A 85 -15.27 11.88 3.66
C TYR A 85 -14.94 10.78 4.65
N ASP A 86 -13.87 10.97 5.43
CA ASP A 86 -13.48 10.05 6.52
C ASP A 86 -13.25 8.60 6.06
N CYS A 87 -12.94 8.38 4.77
CA CYS A 87 -12.68 7.04 4.24
C CYS A 87 -11.28 6.55 4.58
N ILE A 88 -11.16 5.25 4.82
CA ILE A 88 -9.88 4.56 5.03
C ILE A 88 -9.65 3.61 3.86
N ILE A 89 -8.56 3.80 3.14
CA ILE A 89 -8.13 2.95 2.03
C ILE A 89 -6.77 2.38 2.39
N GLU A 90 -6.73 1.13 2.81
CA GLU A 90 -5.50 0.53 3.35
C GLU A 90 -5.19 -0.88 2.85
N ASN A 91 -3.91 -1.22 2.75
CA ASN A 91 -3.46 -2.57 2.41
C ASN A 91 -4.01 -3.13 1.08
N ASN A 92 -4.42 -2.27 0.15
CA ASN A 92 -4.93 -2.70 -1.16
C ASN A 92 -3.78 -2.82 -2.18
N THR A 93 -3.96 -3.73 -3.13
CA THR A 93 -3.11 -3.87 -4.32
C THR A 93 -3.88 -3.35 -5.53
N ILE A 94 -3.47 -2.20 -6.06
CA ILE A 94 -4.21 -1.47 -7.10
C ILE A 94 -3.34 -1.31 -8.34
N LEU A 95 -3.61 -2.12 -9.36
CA LEU A 95 -2.70 -2.34 -10.47
C LEU A 95 -3.37 -2.14 -11.82
N LYS A 96 -2.66 -1.61 -12.81
CA LYS A 96 -3.07 -1.69 -14.23
C LYS A 96 -4.48 -1.15 -14.53
N ASN A 97 -4.97 -0.18 -13.75
CA ASN A 97 -6.19 0.55 -14.07
C ASN A 97 -5.89 1.63 -15.11
N LEU A 98 -6.82 1.83 -16.04
CA LEU A 98 -6.59 2.62 -17.25
C LEU A 98 -6.25 4.09 -16.95
N LYS A 99 -6.97 4.69 -16.00
CA LYS A 99 -6.80 6.06 -15.52
C LYS A 99 -5.96 6.06 -14.25
N SER A 100 -6.57 6.26 -13.08
CA SER A 100 -5.81 6.31 -11.83
C SER A 100 -5.99 5.06 -10.98
N GLY A 101 -5.03 4.78 -10.10
CA GLY A 101 -5.21 3.81 -9.03
C GLY A 101 -6.26 4.29 -8.04
N ILE A 102 -6.10 5.47 -7.45
CA ILE A 102 -7.10 6.10 -6.56
C ILE A 102 -7.27 7.58 -6.94
N THR A 103 -8.53 8.01 -7.05
CA THR A 103 -8.90 9.40 -7.40
C THR A 103 -9.88 9.99 -6.38
N PRO A 104 -9.39 10.77 -5.38
CA PRO A 104 -10.24 11.64 -4.58
C PRO A 104 -10.60 12.93 -5.34
N GLN A 105 -11.90 13.17 -5.53
CA GLN A 105 -12.41 14.31 -6.29
C GLN A 105 -13.62 14.97 -5.59
N GLY A 106 -13.91 16.22 -6.00
CA GLY A 106 -15.22 16.83 -5.77
C GLY A 106 -15.44 17.27 -4.33
N GLY A 107 -14.41 17.80 -3.67
CA GLY A 107 -14.47 18.17 -2.27
C GLY A 107 -14.29 16.99 -1.32
N SER A 108 -13.71 15.88 -1.77
CA SER A 108 -13.38 14.77 -0.88
C SER A 108 -12.41 15.23 0.21
N ARG A 109 -12.59 14.75 1.44
CA ARG A 109 -11.82 15.24 2.60
C ARG A 109 -11.55 14.19 3.67
N ASN A 110 -10.48 14.36 4.43
CA ASN A 110 -10.11 13.43 5.49
C ASN A 110 -10.02 11.97 5.03
N ILE A 111 -9.43 11.76 3.85
CA ILE A 111 -9.20 10.42 3.32
C ILE A 111 -7.85 9.93 3.81
N THR A 112 -7.82 8.75 4.43
CA THR A 112 -6.57 8.08 4.83
C THR A 112 -6.24 7.00 3.81
N ILE A 113 -5.14 7.17 3.08
CA ILE A 113 -4.63 6.23 2.08
C ILE A 113 -3.31 5.70 2.59
N ARG A 114 -3.27 4.45 3.08
CA ARG A 114 -2.05 3.91 3.68
C ARG A 114 -1.70 2.48 3.34
N ASN A 115 -0.42 2.15 3.32
CA ASN A 115 0.07 0.78 3.11
C ASN A 115 -0.44 0.12 1.81
N ASN A 116 -0.81 0.89 0.79
CA ASN A 116 -1.27 0.36 -0.50
C ASN A 116 -0.09 0.16 -1.46
N VAL A 117 -0.23 -0.79 -2.37
CA VAL A 117 0.64 -0.94 -3.55
C VAL A 117 -0.11 -0.42 -4.76
N ILE A 118 0.39 0.67 -5.37
CA ILE A 118 -0.28 1.38 -6.45
C ILE A 118 0.68 1.49 -7.64
N ALA A 119 0.52 0.59 -8.61
CA ALA A 119 1.50 0.45 -9.69
C ALA A 119 0.89 0.18 -11.06
N TYR A 120 1.60 0.59 -12.11
CA TYR A 120 1.21 0.34 -13.50
C TYR A 120 -0.16 0.93 -13.89
N ASN A 121 -0.68 1.89 -13.14
CA ASN A 121 -1.88 2.65 -13.52
C ASN A 121 -1.48 3.85 -14.39
N GLY A 122 -2.42 4.51 -15.06
CA GLY A 122 -2.13 5.77 -15.76
C GLY A 122 -1.58 6.86 -14.81
N ASN A 123 -2.25 7.10 -13.68
CA ASN A 123 -1.71 7.80 -12.51
C ASN A 123 -1.79 6.89 -11.28
N GLY A 124 -0.90 7.03 -10.30
CA GLY A 124 -1.01 6.31 -9.03
C GLY A 124 -2.17 6.85 -8.20
N LEU A 125 -1.96 8.02 -7.60
CA LEU A 125 -2.93 8.80 -6.83
C LEU A 125 -3.17 10.14 -7.51
N PHE A 126 -4.43 10.53 -7.66
CA PHE A 126 -4.77 11.79 -8.30
C PHE A 126 -5.89 12.53 -7.56
N PHE A 127 -5.51 13.54 -6.79
CA PHE A 127 -6.41 14.41 -6.05
C PHE A 127 -6.84 15.58 -6.91
N TYR A 128 -8.14 15.86 -6.91
CA TYR A 128 -8.72 17.02 -7.57
C TYR A 128 -9.67 17.73 -6.60
N ALA A 129 -9.38 18.97 -6.25
CA ALA A 129 -10.15 19.75 -5.27
C ALA A 129 -10.48 18.95 -3.99
N SER A 130 -9.47 18.29 -3.42
CA SER A 130 -9.62 17.40 -2.26
C SER A 130 -8.58 17.71 -1.18
N ASN A 131 -9.02 17.76 0.07
CA ASN A 131 -8.29 18.45 1.14
C ASN A 131 -8.14 17.61 2.41
N THR A 132 -7.20 17.99 3.27
CA THR A 132 -7.07 17.44 4.63
C THR A 132 -6.93 15.92 4.65
N SER A 133 -6.25 15.34 3.68
CA SER A 133 -6.10 13.88 3.53
C SER A 133 -4.67 13.43 3.84
N LEU A 134 -4.53 12.19 4.29
CA LEU A 134 -3.26 11.56 4.64
C LEU A 134 -2.93 10.46 3.64
N VAL A 135 -1.78 10.57 2.99
CA VAL A 135 -1.19 9.56 2.11
C VAL A 135 0.09 9.07 2.76
N GLU A 136 0.06 7.88 3.35
CA GLU A 136 1.21 7.38 4.12
C GLU A 136 1.64 5.94 3.81
N GLN A 137 2.95 5.67 3.84
CA GLN A 137 3.48 4.30 3.77
C GLN A 137 3.08 3.50 2.50
N ASN A 138 2.68 4.17 1.42
CA ASN A 138 2.31 3.51 0.18
C ASN A 138 3.55 3.22 -0.70
N VAL A 139 3.44 2.21 -1.58
CA VAL A 139 4.34 2.00 -2.71
C VAL A 139 3.67 2.56 -3.95
N LEU A 140 4.26 3.56 -4.60
CA LEU A 140 3.78 4.09 -5.88
C LEU A 140 4.86 3.94 -6.94
N SER A 141 4.67 2.99 -7.85
CA SER A 141 5.71 2.67 -8.83
C SER A 141 5.21 2.40 -10.23
N ASN A 142 6.02 2.76 -11.22
CA ASN A 142 5.77 2.44 -12.62
C ASN A 142 4.39 2.91 -13.12
N ASN A 143 3.84 4.00 -12.58
CA ASN A 143 2.61 4.59 -13.10
C ASN A 143 2.94 5.44 -14.33
N GLY A 144 2.01 5.48 -15.29
CA GLY A 144 2.24 6.01 -16.64
C GLY A 144 2.65 7.48 -16.66
N VAL A 145 2.11 8.30 -15.76
CA VAL A 145 2.41 9.74 -15.68
C VAL A 145 2.87 10.11 -14.27
N ARG A 146 1.95 10.15 -13.29
CA ARG A 146 2.22 10.64 -11.93
C ARG A 146 2.13 9.52 -10.93
N ALA A 147 3.04 9.49 -9.96
CA ALA A 147 2.83 8.69 -8.75
C ALA A 147 1.76 9.35 -7.88
N ILE A 148 1.94 10.62 -7.51
CA ILE A 148 0.96 11.40 -6.75
C ILE A 148 0.75 12.76 -7.42
N GLY A 149 -0.49 13.09 -7.79
CA GLY A 149 -0.87 14.42 -8.26
C GLY A 149 -1.90 15.08 -7.35
N MET A 150 -1.70 16.37 -7.06
CA MET A 150 -2.62 17.23 -6.31
C MET A 150 -2.96 18.44 -7.17
N TRP A 151 -4.20 18.50 -7.67
CA TRP A 151 -4.66 19.53 -8.58
C TRP A 151 -5.81 20.35 -7.99
N ASP A 152 -5.83 21.62 -8.41
CA ASP A 152 -6.94 22.55 -8.27
C ASP A 152 -7.47 22.66 -6.83
N ASN A 153 -6.73 23.39 -5.99
CA ASN A 153 -7.05 23.60 -4.58
C ASN A 153 -7.11 22.29 -3.75
N SER A 154 -6.20 21.36 -4.04
CA SER A 154 -5.97 20.19 -3.19
C SER A 154 -4.97 20.55 -2.09
N ASN A 155 -5.47 21.16 -1.02
CA ASN A 155 -4.69 21.82 0.02
C ASN A 155 -4.69 21.05 1.34
N ASN A 156 -3.71 21.35 2.19
CA ASN A 156 -3.61 20.80 3.55
C ASN A 156 -3.56 19.26 3.59
N ASN A 157 -3.05 18.62 2.54
CA ASN A 157 -2.83 17.18 2.51
C ASN A 157 -1.41 16.85 3.01
N ALA A 158 -1.25 15.64 3.52
CA ALA A 158 0.02 15.13 4.01
C ALA A 158 0.44 13.89 3.21
N ILE A 159 1.62 13.95 2.59
CA ILE A 159 2.27 12.85 1.85
C ILE A 159 3.49 12.45 2.68
N ILE A 160 3.39 11.33 3.40
CA ILE A 160 4.35 10.96 4.44
C ILE A 160 4.86 9.53 4.28
N LYS A 161 6.17 9.27 4.39
CA LYS A 161 6.71 7.88 4.43
C LYS A 161 6.36 7.01 3.22
N ASN A 162 6.10 7.61 2.05
CA ASN A 162 5.82 6.86 0.82
C ASN A 162 7.11 6.52 0.08
N GLU A 163 7.06 5.42 -0.69
CA GLU A 163 8.08 5.06 -1.67
C GLU A 163 7.53 5.35 -3.06
N ILE A 164 8.18 6.26 -3.77
CA ILE A 164 7.72 6.83 -5.04
C ILE A 164 8.83 6.62 -6.06
N GLN A 165 8.65 5.65 -6.96
CA GLN A 165 9.73 5.26 -7.85
C GLN A 165 9.35 4.90 -9.29
N ASN A 166 10.24 5.18 -10.23
CA ASN A 166 10.10 4.80 -11.63
C ASN A 166 8.81 5.34 -12.29
N ASN A 167 8.40 6.56 -11.94
CA ASN A 167 7.30 7.28 -12.60
C ASN A 167 7.87 8.42 -13.45
N GLN A 168 7.09 8.96 -14.39
CA GLN A 168 7.53 10.19 -15.07
C GLN A 168 7.57 11.36 -14.09
N GLU A 169 6.56 11.48 -13.24
CA GLU A 169 6.47 12.53 -12.24
C GLU A 169 6.22 11.87 -10.86
N GLY A 170 7.09 12.11 -9.88
CA GLY A 170 6.97 11.54 -8.55
C GLY A 170 5.79 12.14 -7.78
N VAL A 171 5.97 13.36 -7.27
CA VAL A 171 4.88 14.16 -6.66
C VAL A 171 4.67 15.45 -7.45
N VAL A 172 3.42 15.77 -7.77
CA VAL A 172 3.06 16.97 -8.54
C VAL A 172 2.02 17.77 -7.79
N LEU A 173 2.32 19.04 -7.51
CA LEU A 173 1.35 20.00 -6.99
C LEU A 173 1.05 21.04 -8.07
N THR A 174 -0.23 21.25 -8.36
CA THR A 174 -0.68 22.31 -9.28
C THR A 174 -1.84 23.08 -8.65
N ASN A 175 -1.66 24.40 -8.50
CA ASN A 175 -2.58 25.27 -7.77
C ASN A 175 -2.97 24.68 -6.40
N SER A 176 -1.98 24.17 -5.65
CA SER A 176 -2.19 23.43 -4.41
C SER A 176 -1.21 23.89 -3.33
N PHE A 177 -1.72 24.19 -2.14
CA PHE A 177 -1.05 24.98 -1.12
C PHE A 177 -1.09 24.28 0.25
N LYS A 178 -0.13 24.62 1.12
CA LYS A 178 -0.10 24.15 2.51
C LYS A 178 -0.09 22.63 2.65
N ASN A 179 0.44 21.92 1.66
CA ASN A 179 0.64 20.48 1.76
C ASN A 179 1.97 20.18 2.47
N ILE A 180 2.02 19.03 3.12
CA ILE A 180 3.20 18.50 3.79
C ILE A 180 3.70 17.30 2.98
N ILE A 181 4.95 17.34 2.55
CA ILE A 181 5.64 16.24 1.87
C ILE A 181 6.85 15.91 2.72
N ARG A 182 6.76 14.84 3.52
CA ARG A 182 7.79 14.56 4.53
C ARG A 182 8.19 13.10 4.60
N ASN A 183 9.46 12.81 4.85
CA ASN A 183 9.94 11.44 5.04
C ASN A 183 9.64 10.52 3.84
N ASN A 184 9.55 11.01 2.61
CA ASN A 184 9.30 10.16 1.44
C ASN A 184 10.60 9.73 0.77
N ARG A 185 10.64 8.53 0.21
CA ARG A 185 11.68 8.09 -0.72
C ARG A 185 11.21 8.35 -2.14
N ILE A 186 11.80 9.33 -2.80
CA ILE A 186 11.44 9.77 -4.16
C ILE A 186 12.60 9.46 -5.09
N GLU A 187 12.48 8.39 -5.86
CA GLU A 187 13.62 7.77 -6.54
C GLU A 187 13.38 7.44 -8.02
N ASN A 188 14.38 7.65 -8.88
CA ASN A 188 14.35 7.20 -10.28
C ASN A 188 13.12 7.70 -11.07
N ASN A 189 12.59 8.88 -10.73
CA ASN A 189 11.53 9.52 -11.51
C ASN A 189 12.16 10.52 -12.49
N LYS A 190 11.46 10.84 -13.60
CA LYS A 190 11.95 11.93 -14.47
C LYS A 190 11.94 13.27 -13.71
N TYR A 191 10.87 13.56 -12.98
CA TYR A 191 10.82 14.65 -12.01
C TYR A 191 10.52 14.08 -10.62
N GLY A 192 11.38 14.37 -9.64
CA GLY A 192 11.13 13.96 -8.25
C GLY A 192 9.88 14.68 -7.69
N ILE A 193 9.96 16.01 -7.59
CA ILE A 193 8.80 16.87 -7.31
C ILE A 193 8.63 17.90 -8.42
N ARG A 194 7.38 18.16 -8.84
CA ARG A 194 7.03 19.31 -9.66
C ARG A 194 5.98 20.20 -8.99
N LEU A 195 6.29 21.49 -8.88
CA LEU A 195 5.40 22.52 -8.33
C LEU A 195 5.00 23.50 -9.43
N SER A 196 3.70 23.73 -9.59
CA SER A 196 3.15 24.75 -10.50
C SER A 196 2.12 25.59 -9.76
N ARG A 197 2.35 26.90 -9.63
CA ARG A 197 1.47 27.81 -8.86
C ARG A 197 1.11 27.27 -7.47
N SER A 198 2.07 26.68 -6.79
CA SER A 198 1.88 25.88 -5.57
C SER A 198 2.86 26.32 -4.48
N SER A 199 2.45 27.31 -3.70
CA SER A 199 3.26 27.99 -2.68
C SER A 199 2.89 27.57 -1.25
N GLY A 200 3.78 27.84 -0.30
CA GLY A 200 3.50 27.61 1.12
C GLY A 200 3.39 26.12 1.51
N ASN A 201 4.04 25.23 0.76
CA ASN A 201 4.13 23.81 1.10
C ASN A 201 5.38 23.54 1.95
N GLU A 202 5.33 22.50 2.79
CA GLU A 202 6.45 22.01 3.57
C GLU A 202 7.00 20.73 2.93
N ILE A 203 8.28 20.72 2.60
CA ILE A 203 8.95 19.63 1.88
C ILE A 203 10.26 19.34 2.61
N THR A 204 10.21 18.46 3.61
CA THR A 204 11.30 18.24 4.56
C THR A 204 11.60 16.75 4.74
N HIS A 205 12.82 16.39 5.14
CA HIS A 205 13.23 15.02 5.45
C HIS A 205 12.94 13.99 4.34
N ASN A 206 12.88 14.39 3.07
CA ASN A 206 12.70 13.45 1.97
C ASN A 206 14.06 12.97 1.44
N ASN A 207 14.07 11.75 0.90
CA ASN A 207 15.20 11.21 0.16
C ASN A 207 14.96 11.37 -1.33
N PHE A 208 15.61 12.35 -1.96
CA PHE A 208 15.62 12.56 -3.41
C PHE A 208 16.79 11.79 -4.05
N ILE A 209 16.49 10.70 -4.74
CA ILE A 209 17.51 9.75 -5.22
C ILE A 209 17.41 9.55 -6.72
N ASN A 210 18.46 9.91 -7.46
CA ASN A 210 18.61 9.57 -8.88
C ASN A 210 17.39 9.93 -9.76
N ASN A 211 16.64 10.97 -9.41
CA ASN A 211 15.64 11.52 -10.32
C ASN A 211 16.38 12.28 -11.43
N GLU A 212 15.88 12.23 -12.68
CA GLU A 212 16.51 12.98 -13.80
C GLU A 212 16.57 14.47 -13.49
N ARG A 213 15.51 15.00 -12.86
CA ARG A 213 15.49 16.29 -12.20
C ARG A 213 14.87 16.14 -10.80
N GLN A 214 15.62 16.47 -9.75
CA GLN A 214 15.15 16.34 -8.37
C GLN A 214 13.87 17.17 -8.14
N VAL A 215 13.88 18.43 -8.57
CA VAL A 215 12.75 19.36 -8.42
C VAL A 215 12.60 20.26 -9.65
N GLU A 216 11.36 20.46 -10.09
CA GLU A 216 10.97 21.46 -11.06
C GLU A 216 9.93 22.42 -10.47
N ILE A 217 10.16 23.72 -10.60
CA ILE A 217 9.27 24.75 -10.05
C ILE A 217 8.85 25.72 -11.16
N SER A 218 7.56 26.04 -11.19
CA SER A 218 6.97 27.08 -12.03
C SER A 218 6.01 27.92 -11.19
N GLU A 219 6.21 29.24 -11.17
CA GLU A 219 5.33 30.20 -10.50
C GLU A 219 5.00 29.84 -9.03
N SER A 220 5.95 29.22 -8.31
CA SER A 220 5.76 28.80 -6.92
C SER A 220 6.86 29.35 -6.04
N THR A 221 6.50 29.87 -4.87
CA THR A 221 7.38 30.57 -3.94
C THR A 221 7.05 30.20 -2.49
N ASN A 222 7.90 30.60 -1.55
CA ASN A 222 7.65 30.40 -0.12
C ASN A 222 7.35 28.95 0.27
N ASN A 223 7.96 27.97 -0.41
CA ASN A 223 7.92 26.59 0.04
C ASN A 223 9.08 26.37 1.02
N ALA A 224 8.82 25.69 2.13
CA ALA A 224 9.83 25.36 3.13
C ALA A 224 10.51 24.05 2.73
N TRP A 225 11.82 24.10 2.50
CA TRP A 225 12.64 22.93 2.13
C TRP A 225 13.51 22.41 3.28
N ASP A 226 13.45 23.10 4.41
CA ASP A 226 14.07 22.78 5.68
C ASP A 226 13.20 23.31 6.83
N ASP A 227 13.41 22.81 8.04
CA ASP A 227 12.74 23.28 9.27
C ASP A 227 13.60 24.27 10.08
N GLY A 228 14.69 24.78 9.49
CA GLY A 228 15.72 25.59 10.14
C GLY A 228 16.79 24.80 10.89
N SER A 229 16.63 23.48 11.03
CA SER A 229 17.64 22.58 11.58
C SER A 229 18.01 21.44 10.63
N GLU A 230 17.03 20.86 9.94
CA GLU A 230 17.21 19.75 9.03
C GLU A 230 16.36 19.96 7.77
N GLY A 231 16.90 19.51 6.64
CA GLY A 231 16.30 19.62 5.31
C GLY A 231 16.03 18.27 4.69
N ASN A 232 16.31 18.16 3.40
CA ASN A 232 16.16 16.92 2.64
C ASN A 232 17.52 16.31 2.30
N TYR A 233 17.52 15.01 2.01
CA TYR A 233 18.67 14.35 1.41
C TYR A 233 18.56 14.43 -0.12
N TRP A 234 19.67 14.80 -0.77
CA TRP A 234 19.77 14.87 -2.23
C TRP A 234 20.94 14.03 -2.73
N SER A 235 20.69 13.05 -3.60
CA SER A 235 21.75 12.15 -4.11
C SER A 235 22.85 12.86 -4.92
N ASP A 236 22.52 14.04 -5.45
CA ASP A 236 23.39 14.93 -6.20
C ASP A 236 23.96 16.09 -5.35
N TYR A 237 23.70 16.12 -4.04
CA TYR A 237 24.37 17.05 -3.14
C TYR A 237 25.88 16.78 -3.10
N ARG A 238 26.67 17.85 -3.26
CA ARG A 238 28.15 17.83 -3.26
C ARG A 238 28.75 18.87 -2.32
N GLY A 239 27.94 19.42 -1.41
CA GLY A 239 28.42 20.38 -0.41
C GLY A 239 29.25 19.72 0.68
N VAL A 240 29.80 20.56 1.55
CA VAL A 240 30.66 20.16 2.66
C VAL A 240 29.87 20.12 3.97
N ASP A 241 30.25 19.21 4.84
CA ASP A 241 29.86 19.15 6.26
C ASP A 241 31.16 19.23 7.07
N SER A 242 31.51 20.43 7.52
CA SER A 242 32.82 20.72 8.11
C SER A 242 32.86 20.36 9.60
N ASN A 243 31.71 20.39 10.27
CA ASN A 243 31.57 20.08 11.69
C ASN A 243 31.18 18.60 11.94
N ASN A 244 30.89 17.84 10.89
CA ASN A 244 30.48 16.42 10.89
C ASN A 244 29.20 16.19 11.71
N ASP A 245 28.24 17.11 11.68
CA ASP A 245 26.96 16.95 12.36
C ASP A 245 25.90 16.22 11.51
N GLY A 246 26.23 15.90 10.25
CA GLY A 246 25.33 15.22 9.31
C GLY A 246 24.45 16.17 8.50
N ILE A 247 24.62 17.49 8.68
CA ILE A 247 23.95 18.56 7.93
C ILE A 247 25.00 19.27 7.06
N GLY A 248 24.66 19.55 5.81
CA GLY A 248 25.54 20.25 4.90
C GLY A 248 25.60 21.75 5.19
N ASP A 249 26.81 22.29 5.34
CA ASP A 249 27.08 23.73 5.55
C ASP A 249 26.74 24.57 4.31
N THR A 250 26.68 23.94 3.13
CA THR A 250 26.38 24.60 1.86
C THR A 250 24.90 24.41 1.52
N PRO A 251 24.08 25.48 1.41
CA PRO A 251 22.69 25.33 0.99
C PRO A 251 22.55 24.64 -0.37
N TYR A 252 21.57 23.76 -0.51
CA TYR A 252 21.20 23.18 -1.80
C TYR A 252 20.23 24.13 -2.52
N ALA A 253 20.71 24.74 -3.60
CA ALA A 253 19.92 25.67 -4.41
C ALA A 253 18.97 24.91 -5.35
N ILE A 254 17.66 25.16 -5.24
CA ILE A 254 16.62 24.52 -6.04
C ILE A 254 16.25 25.41 -7.22
N ASP A 255 15.98 26.69 -6.94
CA ASP A 255 15.87 27.77 -7.92
C ASP A 255 16.22 29.12 -7.27
N SER A 256 15.93 30.24 -7.95
CA SER A 256 16.25 31.59 -7.43
C SER A 256 15.50 31.98 -6.15
N ASN A 257 14.39 31.33 -5.83
CA ASN A 257 13.52 31.66 -4.69
C ASN A 257 13.36 30.49 -3.69
N ASN A 258 13.92 29.31 -4.01
CA ASN A 258 13.78 28.09 -3.24
C ASN A 258 15.17 27.49 -3.00
N LYS A 259 15.48 27.25 -1.74
CA LYS A 259 16.71 26.58 -1.30
C LYS A 259 16.42 25.78 -0.04
N ASP A 260 17.15 24.69 0.09
CA ASP A 260 17.26 23.93 1.33
C ASP A 260 18.55 24.38 2.02
N ASN A 261 18.42 25.01 3.19
CA ASN A 261 19.56 25.57 3.92
C ASN A 261 20.26 24.54 4.81
N CYS A 262 19.61 23.40 5.09
CA CYS A 262 20.09 22.38 5.99
C CYS A 262 20.06 20.99 5.30
N PRO A 263 20.65 20.85 4.10
CA PRO A 263 20.57 19.60 3.35
C PRO A 263 21.22 18.46 4.15
N LEU A 264 20.58 17.30 4.18
CA LEU A 264 21.08 16.15 4.94
C LEU A 264 22.20 15.45 4.16
N ILE A 265 23.31 15.14 4.86
CA ILE A 265 24.43 14.37 4.29
C ILE A 265 24.05 12.91 4.10
N ASN A 266 23.26 12.37 5.03
CA ASN A 266 22.83 10.98 5.02
C ASN A 266 21.34 10.86 4.70
N LYS A 267 20.97 9.73 4.09
CA LYS A 267 19.57 9.41 3.82
C LYS A 267 18.78 9.34 5.13
N VAL A 268 17.58 9.90 5.11
CA VAL A 268 16.58 9.69 6.16
C VAL A 268 16.23 8.20 6.21
N ASN A 269 16.14 7.62 7.41
CA ASN A 269 15.71 6.25 7.57
C ASN A 269 14.17 6.17 7.48
N ILE A 270 13.67 5.64 6.36
CA ILE A 270 12.23 5.50 6.07
C ILE A 270 11.82 4.01 6.08
N SER A 271 12.53 3.17 6.85
CA SER A 271 12.38 1.72 6.79
C SER A 271 10.91 1.27 6.91
N ARG A 272 10.45 0.48 5.93
CA ARG A 272 9.19 -0.27 6.02
C ARG A 272 9.27 -1.29 7.13
N TRP A 273 8.11 -1.85 7.52
CA TRP A 273 8.08 -2.97 8.45
C TRP A 273 8.92 -4.19 7.96
N HIS A 274 8.99 -4.43 6.65
CA HIS A 274 9.84 -5.48 6.08
C HIS A 274 11.33 -5.12 6.06
N GLU A 275 11.66 -3.84 6.21
CA GLU A 275 13.03 -3.34 6.29
C GLU A 275 13.49 -3.11 7.73
N LYS A 276 12.61 -3.36 8.71
CA LYS A 276 12.89 -3.16 10.14
C LYS A 276 14.12 -3.96 10.58
N THR A 277 14.20 -5.23 10.20
CA THR A 277 15.39 -6.06 10.41
C THR A 277 15.89 -6.72 9.13
N LYS A 278 15.08 -6.71 8.05
CA LYS A 278 15.28 -7.55 6.86
C LYS A 278 15.46 -9.03 7.19
N THR A 279 15.06 -9.46 8.38
CA THR A 279 15.10 -10.87 8.78
C THR A 279 13.76 -11.52 8.50
N ILE A 280 13.78 -12.61 7.75
CA ILE A 280 12.70 -13.55 7.62
C ILE A 280 12.95 -14.66 8.63
N LEU A 281 12.11 -14.74 9.65
CA LEU A 281 12.10 -15.84 10.58
C LEU A 281 11.26 -16.96 10.00
N LEU A 282 11.91 -18.04 9.59
CA LEU A 282 11.27 -19.26 9.13
C LEU A 282 10.89 -20.15 10.32
N ASP A 283 9.60 -20.32 10.53
CA ASP A 283 9.04 -21.24 11.51
C ASP A 283 9.11 -22.69 11.02
N VAL A 284 10.26 -23.33 11.28
CA VAL A 284 10.42 -24.78 11.09
C VAL A 284 9.90 -25.59 12.26
N TYR A 285 9.59 -24.94 13.37
CA TYR A 285 9.08 -25.62 14.54
C TYR A 285 7.65 -26.12 14.29
N HIS A 286 6.86 -25.32 13.56
CA HIS A 286 5.51 -25.66 13.10
C HIS A 286 5.46 -26.15 11.65
N SER A 287 6.53 -26.01 10.85
CA SER A 287 6.61 -26.63 9.52
C SER A 287 6.90 -28.13 9.60
N GLY A 288 6.18 -28.92 8.81
CA GLY A 288 6.42 -30.36 8.66
C GLY A 288 7.45 -30.72 7.59
N HIS A 289 8.01 -29.74 6.87
CA HIS A 289 8.82 -29.94 5.66
C HIS A 289 10.24 -29.39 5.77
N ASP A 290 11.15 -30.04 5.02
CA ASP A 290 12.50 -29.54 4.76
C ASP A 290 12.48 -28.51 3.62
N PHE A 291 13.31 -27.50 3.78
CA PHE A 291 13.33 -26.20 3.10
C PHE A 291 13.71 -26.25 1.61
N SER A 292 13.84 -27.46 1.04
CA SER A 292 14.45 -27.73 -0.26
C SER A 292 13.54 -27.44 -1.46
N SER A 293 12.24 -27.22 -1.27
CA SER A 293 11.29 -26.94 -2.37
C SER A 293 11.22 -25.46 -2.79
N PHE A 294 11.79 -24.52 -2.02
CA PHE A 294 11.63 -23.07 -2.26
C PHE A 294 12.93 -22.33 -2.58
N THR A 295 13.97 -23.03 -3.06
CA THR A 295 15.31 -22.46 -3.32
C THR A 295 15.27 -21.23 -4.25
N SER A 296 14.38 -21.21 -5.26
CA SER A 296 14.23 -20.07 -6.16
C SER A 296 13.71 -18.81 -5.45
N LEU A 297 12.69 -18.96 -4.60
CA LEU A 297 12.14 -17.86 -3.81
C LEU A 297 13.15 -17.36 -2.77
N GLN A 298 13.85 -18.28 -2.10
CA GLN A 298 14.90 -17.93 -1.14
C GLN A 298 16.03 -17.15 -1.82
N HIS A 299 16.52 -17.61 -2.97
CA HIS A 299 17.53 -16.88 -3.74
C HIS A 299 17.05 -15.48 -4.10
N LYS A 300 15.78 -15.34 -4.49
CA LYS A 300 15.19 -14.02 -4.79
C LYS A 300 15.09 -13.15 -3.54
N LEU A 301 14.68 -13.68 -2.40
CA LEU A 301 14.60 -12.91 -1.15
C LEU A 301 15.99 -12.49 -0.66
N ILE A 302 16.97 -13.40 -0.68
CA ILE A 302 18.36 -13.13 -0.34
C ILE A 302 18.98 -12.11 -1.30
N SER A 303 18.70 -12.19 -2.60
CA SER A 303 19.19 -11.20 -3.57
C SER A 303 18.61 -9.80 -3.35
N HIS A 304 17.47 -9.70 -2.65
CA HIS A 304 16.88 -8.43 -2.21
C HIS A 304 17.31 -8.02 -0.80
N GLY A 305 18.31 -8.71 -0.24
CA GLY A 305 18.97 -8.36 1.02
C GLY A 305 18.27 -8.84 2.27
N PHE A 306 17.36 -9.83 2.16
CA PHE A 306 16.77 -10.47 3.34
C PHE A 306 17.69 -11.54 3.92
N ASN A 307 17.84 -11.55 5.24
CA ASN A 307 18.41 -12.66 5.98
C ASN A 307 17.31 -13.68 6.29
N ILE A 308 17.54 -14.97 6.06
CA ILE A 308 16.56 -16.00 6.40
C ILE A 308 17.11 -16.79 7.59
N GLU A 309 16.42 -16.69 8.73
CA GLU A 309 16.79 -17.35 9.98
C GLU A 309 15.79 -18.46 10.29
N LYS A 310 16.28 -19.61 10.73
CA LYS A 310 15.40 -20.71 11.15
C LYS A 310 15.04 -20.57 12.62
N LEU A 311 13.74 -20.54 12.92
CA LEU A 311 13.24 -20.62 14.29
C LEU A 311 13.38 -22.06 14.81
N SER A 312 14.21 -22.24 15.83
CA SER A 312 14.52 -23.55 16.42
C SER A 312 13.74 -23.84 17.71
N GLY A 313 12.64 -23.13 17.96
CA GLY A 313 11.84 -23.26 19.19
C GLY A 313 10.45 -22.61 19.08
N PRO A 314 9.69 -22.49 20.18
CA PRO A 314 8.39 -21.83 20.17
C PRO A 314 8.53 -20.34 19.85
N LEU A 315 7.44 -19.74 19.38
CA LEU A 315 7.40 -18.29 19.16
C LEU A 315 7.55 -17.54 20.48
N SER A 316 8.23 -16.40 20.41
CA SER A 316 8.40 -15.49 21.54
C SER A 316 8.37 -14.05 21.05
N THR A 317 8.09 -13.12 21.96
CA THR A 317 8.19 -11.69 21.68
C THR A 317 9.60 -11.29 21.23
N THR A 318 10.64 -11.94 21.77
CA THR A 318 12.02 -11.71 21.36
C THR A 318 12.26 -12.16 19.92
N SER A 319 11.86 -13.38 19.54
CA SER A 319 12.04 -13.88 18.16
C SER A 319 11.23 -13.09 17.13
N LEU A 320 10.03 -12.62 17.51
CA LEU A 320 9.20 -11.82 16.61
C LEU A 320 9.70 -10.38 16.49
N SER A 321 10.27 -9.80 17.55
CA SER A 321 10.84 -8.44 17.49
C SER A 321 12.14 -8.37 16.68
N SER A 322 12.86 -9.49 16.51
CA SER A 322 14.06 -9.58 15.66
C SER A 322 13.75 -9.85 14.19
N CYS A 323 12.50 -10.07 13.81
CA CYS A 323 12.11 -10.37 12.43
C CYS A 323 11.21 -9.30 11.81
N SER A 324 11.29 -9.20 10.50
CA SER A 324 10.45 -8.36 9.64
C SER A 324 9.33 -9.19 9.03
N ILE A 325 9.60 -10.47 8.76
CA ILE A 325 8.65 -11.42 8.17
C ILE A 325 8.73 -12.73 8.98
N LEU A 326 7.60 -13.24 9.45
CA LEU A 326 7.46 -14.61 9.94
C LEU A 326 7.00 -15.48 8.77
N TRP A 327 7.84 -16.39 8.29
CA TRP A 327 7.51 -17.36 7.25
C TRP A 327 7.16 -18.70 7.89
N ILE A 328 5.93 -19.20 7.68
CA ILE A 328 5.53 -20.56 8.06
C ILE A 328 5.33 -21.39 6.80
N ASP A 329 6.00 -22.53 6.73
CA ASP A 329 5.90 -23.49 5.63
C ASP A 329 5.09 -24.73 6.06
N GLY A 330 4.24 -25.29 5.20
CA GLY A 330 3.65 -26.63 5.34
C GLY A 330 3.15 -27.06 6.73
N CYS A 331 2.08 -26.43 7.24
CA CYS A 331 1.39 -26.88 8.44
C CYS A 331 0.68 -28.22 8.19
N PHE A 332 1.32 -29.35 8.50
CA PHE A 332 0.69 -30.68 8.45
C PHE A 332 0.36 -31.24 9.84
N TYR A 333 -0.60 -32.17 9.83
CA TYR A 333 -1.07 -33.02 10.91
C TYR A 333 -0.05 -33.23 12.06
N GLY A 334 -0.33 -32.62 13.22
CA GLY A 334 0.28 -33.00 14.50
C GLY A 334 0.77 -31.85 15.37
N LYS A 335 1.21 -30.72 14.78
CA LYS A 335 1.63 -29.54 15.53
C LYS A 335 0.69 -28.37 15.26
N LYS A 336 0.00 -27.92 16.30
CA LYS A 336 -0.90 -26.76 16.27
C LYS A 336 -0.21 -25.59 16.94
N PHE A 337 -0.42 -24.39 16.41
CA PHE A 337 -0.18 -23.17 17.17
C PHE A 337 -1.03 -23.21 18.45
N SER A 338 -0.42 -22.86 19.58
CA SER A 338 -1.18 -22.61 20.80
C SER A 338 -1.95 -21.28 20.68
N ASP A 339 -2.95 -21.06 21.53
CA ASP A 339 -3.64 -19.77 21.59
C ASP A 339 -2.68 -18.62 21.90
N SER A 340 -1.62 -18.89 22.67
CA SER A 340 -0.54 -17.94 22.95
C SER A 340 0.28 -17.60 21.71
N ASP A 341 0.61 -18.61 20.88
CA ASP A 341 1.34 -18.39 19.63
C ASP A 341 0.50 -17.57 18.65
N LEU A 342 -0.79 -17.89 18.54
CA LEU A 342 -1.73 -17.14 17.71
C LEU A 342 -1.86 -15.68 18.17
N ALA A 343 -1.95 -15.45 19.49
CA ALA A 343 -1.98 -14.10 20.04
C ALA A 343 -0.70 -13.32 19.72
N MET A 344 0.47 -13.95 19.81
CA MET A 344 1.76 -13.32 19.47
C MET A 344 1.88 -13.04 17.96
N ILE A 345 1.43 -13.94 17.10
CA ILE A 345 1.40 -13.71 15.64
C ILE A 345 0.48 -12.54 15.30
N ILE A 346 -0.72 -12.49 15.91
CA ILE A 346 -1.66 -11.38 15.73
C ILE A 346 -1.04 -10.07 16.20
N ASP A 347 -0.44 -10.05 17.39
CA ASP A 347 0.23 -8.86 17.93
C ASP A 347 1.40 -8.42 17.04
N PHE A 348 2.24 -9.36 16.58
CA PHE A 348 3.32 -9.09 15.64
C PHE A 348 2.79 -8.45 14.34
N ILE A 349 1.72 -8.98 13.77
CA ILE A 349 1.09 -8.43 12.55
C ILE A 349 0.49 -7.04 12.81
N ASN A 350 -0.22 -6.86 13.92
CA ASN A 350 -0.80 -5.57 14.31
C ASN A 350 0.28 -4.50 14.53
N ASN A 351 1.47 -4.90 14.97
CA ASN A 351 2.64 -4.03 15.13
C ASN A 351 3.50 -3.91 13.85
N GLY A 352 2.95 -4.32 12.71
CA GLY A 352 3.53 -4.12 11.39
C GLY A 352 4.31 -5.30 10.83
N GLY A 353 4.59 -6.36 11.58
CA GLY A 353 5.25 -7.55 11.04
C GLY A 353 4.44 -8.22 9.93
N ALA A 354 5.08 -8.85 8.93
CA ALA A 354 4.34 -9.70 8.00
C ALA A 354 4.40 -11.17 8.36
N LEU A 355 3.30 -11.85 8.11
CA LEU A 355 3.25 -13.29 8.03
C LEU A 355 3.34 -13.72 6.57
N PHE A 356 4.15 -14.72 6.24
CA PHE A 356 4.21 -15.34 4.92
C PHE A 356 3.92 -16.84 5.07
N LEU A 357 2.95 -17.36 4.33
CA LEU A 357 2.48 -18.75 4.45
C LEU A 357 2.69 -19.47 3.12
N THR A 358 3.47 -20.56 3.12
CA THR A 358 3.60 -21.47 1.97
C THR A 358 2.97 -22.81 2.31
N ILE A 359 2.04 -23.28 1.49
CA ILE A 359 1.34 -24.55 1.69
C ILE A 359 1.83 -25.57 0.67
N ASN A 360 2.42 -26.66 1.16
CA ASN A 360 2.55 -27.92 0.42
C ASN A 360 1.68 -29.01 1.06
N GLY A 361 0.44 -28.70 1.48
CA GLY A 361 -0.58 -29.73 1.76
C GLY A 361 -1.65 -29.39 2.80
N TRP A 362 -2.32 -30.44 3.30
CA TRP A 362 -3.69 -30.42 3.83
C TRP A 362 -3.80 -29.59 5.12
N ILE A 363 -4.47 -28.44 5.06
CA ILE A 363 -4.81 -27.67 6.26
C ILE A 363 -6.06 -28.29 6.92
N TRP A 364 -5.91 -28.76 8.15
CA TRP A 364 -7.03 -29.13 9.02
C TRP A 364 -7.48 -27.90 9.81
N ILE A 365 -8.69 -27.40 9.54
CA ILE A 365 -9.30 -26.27 10.27
C ILE A 365 -10.08 -26.86 11.46
N PRO A 366 -9.66 -26.66 12.73
CA PRO A 366 -10.47 -27.11 13.86
C PRO A 366 -11.79 -26.32 13.93
N TYR A 367 -12.90 -27.05 14.07
CA TYR A 367 -14.22 -26.48 14.31
C TYR A 367 -14.26 -25.92 15.74
N GLY A 368 -14.04 -24.61 15.89
CA GLY A 368 -14.31 -23.83 17.09
C GLY A 368 -15.54 -22.96 16.86
N THR A 369 -16.45 -22.90 17.83
CA THR A 369 -17.89 -22.61 17.68
C THR A 369 -18.29 -21.17 17.33
N SER A 370 -17.42 -20.34 16.78
CA SER A 370 -17.81 -19.03 16.29
C SER A 370 -17.04 -18.59 15.04
N GLU A 371 -17.80 -18.52 13.95
CA GLU A 371 -17.63 -17.71 12.74
C GLU A 371 -17.09 -18.38 11.46
N THR A 372 -18.01 -18.42 10.51
CA THR A 372 -18.08 -19.12 9.22
C THR A 372 -17.31 -18.44 8.07
N ASN A 373 -16.17 -17.76 8.28
CA ASN A 373 -15.61 -16.85 7.27
C ASN A 373 -14.09 -16.90 7.03
N ARG A 374 -13.35 -17.92 7.48
CA ARG A 374 -11.91 -18.01 7.22
C ARG A 374 -11.63 -18.84 5.96
N THR A 375 -11.47 -18.19 4.81
CA THR A 375 -10.82 -18.79 3.63
C THR A 375 -9.31 -18.56 3.71
N ILE A 376 -8.51 -19.40 3.05
CA ILE A 376 -7.05 -19.24 3.03
C ILE A 376 -6.59 -17.89 2.44
N HIS A 377 -7.42 -17.25 1.61
CA HIS A 377 -7.16 -15.93 1.01
C HIS A 377 -7.21 -14.78 2.02
N ASN A 378 -7.84 -14.99 3.19
CA ASN A 378 -8.01 -13.96 4.22
C ASN A 378 -6.81 -13.87 5.17
N TYR A 379 -5.80 -14.71 4.96
CA TYR A 379 -4.57 -14.67 5.73
C TYR A 379 -3.66 -13.57 5.15
N PRO A 380 -3.19 -12.62 5.98
CA PRO A 380 -2.37 -11.48 5.54
C PRO A 380 -1.18 -11.86 4.65
N GLY A 381 -0.61 -13.06 4.82
CA GLY A 381 0.50 -13.55 4.00
C GLY A 381 0.17 -13.88 2.56
N ASN A 382 -1.05 -14.33 2.26
CA ASN A 382 -1.49 -14.59 0.88
C ASN A 382 -1.87 -13.30 0.14
N VAL A 383 -2.22 -12.25 0.88
CA VAL A 383 -2.40 -10.88 0.36
C VAL A 383 -1.03 -10.27 0.04
N LEU A 384 -0.02 -10.49 0.89
CA LEU A 384 1.36 -9.97 0.72
C LEU A 384 2.19 -10.70 -0.36
N ALA A 385 2.02 -12.01 -0.52
CA ALA A 385 2.71 -12.82 -1.54
C ALA A 385 2.45 -12.32 -2.97
N ARG A 386 1.23 -11.81 -3.23
CA ARG A 386 0.80 -11.30 -4.54
C ARG A 386 1.57 -10.06 -4.98
N CYS A 387 2.01 -9.23 -4.04
CA CYS A 387 2.85 -8.05 -4.32
C CYS A 387 4.22 -8.42 -4.93
N PHE A 388 4.67 -9.67 -4.77
CA PHE A 388 5.93 -10.19 -5.32
C PHE A 388 5.72 -11.09 -6.54
N GLY A 389 4.50 -11.13 -7.10
CA GLY A 389 4.14 -11.97 -8.25
C GLY A 389 3.85 -13.43 -7.90
N VAL A 390 3.68 -13.77 -6.63
CA VAL A 390 3.30 -15.12 -6.18
C VAL A 390 1.77 -15.20 -6.11
N VAL A 391 1.18 -16.05 -6.96
CA VAL A 391 -0.26 -16.28 -7.03
C VAL A 391 -0.56 -17.69 -6.53
N SER A 392 -1.55 -17.87 -5.65
CA SER A 392 -2.02 -19.23 -5.31
C SER A 392 -2.81 -19.81 -6.49
N ASN A 393 -2.46 -21.00 -6.97
CA ASN A 393 -3.20 -21.69 -8.03
C ASN A 393 -4.28 -22.62 -7.46
N ASN A 394 -5.54 -22.22 -7.70
CA ASN A 394 -6.80 -22.93 -8.03
C ASN A 394 -7.42 -24.12 -7.25
N ASP A 395 -8.76 -24.11 -7.30
CA ASP A 395 -9.82 -25.14 -7.16
C ASP A 395 -10.04 -25.90 -5.83
N TYR A 396 -11.27 -25.78 -5.30
CA TYR A 396 -11.79 -26.56 -4.16
C TYR A 396 -12.78 -27.64 -4.65
N TYR A 397 -12.76 -28.82 -4.03
CA TYR A 397 -13.87 -29.79 -4.06
C TYR A 397 -14.45 -29.99 -2.65
N ILE A 398 -15.74 -30.33 -2.58
CA ILE A 398 -16.44 -30.73 -1.35
C ILE A 398 -16.45 -32.28 -1.31
N ASP A 399 -15.94 -32.87 -0.23
CA ASP A 399 -16.07 -34.32 0.01
C ASP A 399 -17.55 -34.68 0.28
N ASP A 400 -18.16 -35.53 -0.56
CA ASP A 400 -19.57 -35.94 -0.46
C ASP A 400 -19.88 -36.75 0.81
N VAL A 401 -18.88 -37.29 1.51
CA VAL A 401 -19.09 -38.07 2.75
C VAL A 401 -19.14 -37.17 3.98
N ASN A 402 -18.34 -36.11 4.04
CA ASN A 402 -18.20 -35.26 5.25
C ASN A 402 -18.59 -33.78 5.03
N LYS A 403 -18.93 -33.37 3.79
CA LYS A 403 -19.28 -32.00 3.40
C LYS A 403 -18.24 -30.93 3.81
N HIS A 404 -16.95 -31.23 3.68
CA HIS A 404 -15.86 -30.30 4.00
C HIS A 404 -15.12 -29.83 2.74
N PRO A 405 -14.73 -28.54 2.64
CA PRO A 405 -13.94 -28.03 1.52
C PRO A 405 -12.48 -28.51 1.60
N MET A 406 -11.96 -29.06 0.51
CA MET A 406 -10.56 -29.52 0.38
C MET A 406 -9.88 -28.83 -0.81
N ILE A 407 -8.60 -28.46 -0.66
CA ILE A 407 -7.76 -27.90 -1.74
C ILE A 407 -6.99 -29.05 -2.41
N ARG A 408 -6.98 -29.08 -3.75
CA ARG A 408 -6.14 -29.99 -4.53
C ARG A 408 -5.04 -29.21 -5.24
N ASP A 409 -3.86 -29.81 -5.31
CA ASP A 409 -2.71 -29.30 -6.05
C ASP A 409 -2.83 -29.64 -7.55
N GLN A 410 -2.43 -28.71 -8.42
CA GLN A 410 -1.89 -29.01 -9.75
C GLN A 410 -0.66 -28.15 -10.01
N GLU A 411 0.49 -28.86 -10.01
CA GLU A 411 1.88 -28.54 -10.43
C GLU A 411 2.33 -27.08 -10.58
#